data_AF-A0A928BIG1-F1
#
_entry.id   AF-A0A928BIG1-F1
#
_cell.length_a   1.000
_cell.length_b   1.000
_cell.length_c   1.000
_cell.angle_alpha   90.00
_cell.angle_beta   90.00
_cell.angle_gamma   90.00
#
_symmetry.space_group_name_H-M   'P 1'
#
loop_
_entity.id
_entity.type
_entity.pdbx_description
1 polymer ?
#
loop_
_entity_poly.entity_id
_entity_poly.type
_entity_poly.pdbx_seq_one_letter_code
_entity_poly.pdbx_strand_id
1 'polypeptide(L)'
;MKKLVKWCAVCLLVAVAVMTVVYRAVNRVPSSELPLNEQVYEIFTDGGCLSCHSADPELPFYAKMPLAGEIVMADIDSGYRAYDMEKFMEDLKADADVSPVDLAKVEKVVLDDRMPMPKYYLVHWGSSLTPAKRSIVLDWVSQMRARLYDDGLTGDRANEPVRPIDLALDVDEAKAALGYALYHDTRLSVDNTVSCASCHELENAGVDNHQYSHGVNDQLGGVNAPTVYNAVYNFVQFWDGRAQTLAAQAAGPPLNPVEMASESFDQIIAKLKADRKFARAFAEVYPDGLTEANITDAIEQFERTLITPNSAFDKWLRGNDSALTDEELEGYLLFKKYDCATCHAGPNLGGLSYELMGLRRHYFAERGLELTHEDNGRFKETGEERDRHRFKVPGLRNVEHTWPYYHDGTRETLEEAVRDMGLYQSGVELSEGETAAIVAFLKTLTGEHNGVPVTTSNSRDEIHGH
;
A
#
# COMPACT_ATOMS: atom_id res chain seq x y z
N MET A 1 47.72 -14.91 42.69
CA MET A 1 46.69 -13.92 42.29
C MET A 1 47.19 -12.86 41.31
N LYS A 2 48.16 -11.98 41.64
CA LYS A 2 48.58 -10.87 40.73
C LYS A 2 49.10 -11.29 39.33
N LYS A 3 49.80 -12.42 39.20
CA LYS A 3 50.25 -12.94 37.89
C LYS A 3 49.09 -13.52 37.04
N LEU A 4 48.15 -14.22 37.68
CA LEU A 4 46.97 -14.77 37.01
C LEU A 4 46.07 -13.66 36.46
N VAL A 5 45.84 -12.61 37.26
CA VAL A 5 45.08 -11.42 36.85
C VAL A 5 45.76 -10.71 35.67
N LYS A 6 47.10 -10.59 35.66
CA LYS A 6 47.84 -10.02 34.53
C LYS A 6 47.72 -10.86 33.25
N TRP A 7 47.79 -12.19 33.36
CA TRP A 7 47.60 -13.09 32.22
C TRP A 7 46.17 -13.04 31.68
N CYS A 8 45.15 -13.05 32.54
CA CYS A 8 43.76 -12.87 32.13
C CYS A 8 43.56 -11.52 31.41
N ALA A 9 44.16 -10.44 31.91
CA ALA A 9 44.08 -9.12 31.27
C ALA A 9 44.75 -9.09 29.89
N VAL A 10 45.93 -9.72 29.73
CA VAL A 10 46.61 -9.81 28.43
C VAL A 10 45.82 -10.68 27.45
N CYS A 11 45.30 -11.83 27.88
CA CYS A 11 44.45 -12.69 27.05
C CYS A 11 43.18 -11.96 26.60
N LEU A 12 42.54 -11.21 27.49
CA LEU A 12 41.36 -10.39 27.16
C LEU A 12 41.71 -9.31 26.14
N LEU A 13 42.82 -8.59 26.31
CA LEU A 13 43.26 -7.57 25.35
C LEU A 13 43.56 -8.15 23.97
N VAL A 14 44.23 -9.31 23.91
CA VAL A 14 44.49 -10.01 22.64
C VAL A 14 43.18 -10.46 21.99
N ALA A 15 42.25 -11.02 22.77
CA ALA A 15 40.93 -11.41 22.26
C ALA A 15 40.16 -10.20 21.70
N VAL A 16 40.13 -9.07 22.42
CA VAL A 16 39.49 -7.84 21.96
C VAL A 16 40.15 -7.31 20.68
N ALA A 17 41.48 -7.32 20.61
CA ALA A 17 42.20 -6.89 19.41
C ALA A 17 41.87 -7.78 18.20
N VAL A 18 41.88 -9.11 18.36
CA VAL A 18 41.51 -10.07 17.31
C VAL A 18 40.06 -9.86 16.89
N MET A 19 39.12 -9.75 17.84
CA MET A 19 37.71 -9.51 17.54
C MET A 19 37.51 -8.19 16.79
N THR A 20 38.23 -7.13 17.15
CA THR A 20 38.18 -5.84 16.45
C THR A 20 38.71 -5.93 15.02
N VAL A 21 39.81 -6.63 14.81
CA VAL A 21 40.39 -6.85 13.47
C VAL A 21 39.44 -7.67 12.61
N VAL A 22 38.88 -8.76 13.13
CA VAL A 22 37.89 -9.59 12.43
C VAL A 22 36.66 -8.75 12.09
N TYR A 23 36.09 -8.04 13.07
CA TYR A 23 34.92 -7.18 12.87
C TYR A 23 35.14 -6.15 11.75
N ARG A 24 36.31 -5.48 11.72
CA ARG A 24 36.67 -4.55 10.64
C ARG A 24 36.89 -5.24 9.30
N ALA A 25 37.47 -6.44 9.31
CA ALA A 25 37.74 -7.18 8.07
C ALA A 25 36.46 -7.64 7.38
N VAL A 26 35.42 -7.97 8.16
CA VAL A 26 34.12 -8.45 7.67
C VAL A 26 33.10 -7.32 7.46
N ASN A 27 33.25 -6.16 8.10
CA ASN A 27 32.39 -4.99 7.88
C ASN A 27 33.07 -3.95 7.01
N ARG A 28 33.23 -4.27 5.72
CA ARG A 28 33.73 -3.32 4.74
C ARG A 28 32.61 -2.40 4.29
N VAL A 29 32.95 -1.14 4.09
CA VAL A 29 32.07 -0.17 3.44
C VAL A 29 32.32 -0.32 1.92
N PRO A 30 31.27 -0.34 1.09
CA PRO A 30 31.42 -0.32 -0.37
C PRO A 30 32.32 0.82 -0.84
N SER A 31 32.95 0.65 -2.00
CA SER A 31 33.73 1.73 -2.60
C SER A 31 32.82 2.88 -3.01
N SER A 32 33.19 4.12 -2.65
CA SER A 32 32.46 5.31 -3.07
C SER A 32 32.59 5.61 -4.57
N GLU A 33 33.41 4.86 -5.31
CA GLU A 33 33.53 4.95 -6.77
C GLU A 33 32.42 4.15 -7.49
N LEU A 34 31.74 3.24 -6.79
CA LEU A 34 30.64 2.46 -7.36
C LEU A 34 29.37 3.34 -7.49
N PRO A 35 28.53 3.10 -8.51
CA PRO A 35 27.17 3.62 -8.55
C PRO A 35 26.41 3.32 -7.25
N LEU A 36 25.51 4.22 -6.85
CA LEU A 36 24.87 4.14 -5.54
C LEU A 36 24.01 2.88 -5.38
N ASN A 37 23.29 2.47 -6.44
CA ASN A 37 22.56 1.21 -6.48
C ASN A 37 23.49 -0.01 -6.25
N GLU A 38 24.70 0.01 -6.80
CA GLU A 38 25.69 -1.06 -6.61
C GLU A 38 26.25 -1.07 -5.18
N GLN A 39 26.51 0.11 -4.58
CA GLN A 39 26.90 0.21 -3.18
C GLN A 39 25.83 -0.38 -2.25
N VAL A 40 24.56 -0.06 -2.50
CA VAL A 40 23.44 -0.60 -1.72
C VAL A 40 23.29 -2.11 -1.96
N TYR A 41 23.37 -2.57 -3.21
CA TYR A 41 23.34 -3.99 -3.52
C TYR A 41 24.43 -4.78 -2.77
N GLU A 42 25.66 -4.27 -2.71
CA GLU A 42 26.75 -4.86 -1.90
C GLU A 42 26.40 -4.90 -0.41
N ILE A 43 25.86 -3.81 0.16
CA ILE A 43 25.49 -3.75 1.59
C ILE A 43 24.46 -4.83 1.94
N PHE A 44 23.44 -5.01 1.11
CA PHE A 44 22.37 -5.98 1.35
C PHE A 44 22.81 -7.42 1.09
N THR A 45 23.69 -7.63 0.11
CA THR A 45 24.31 -8.93 -0.17
C THR A 45 25.22 -9.37 0.98
N ASP A 46 26.13 -8.49 1.43
CA ASP A 46 26.99 -8.73 2.60
C ASP A 46 26.18 -8.87 3.89
N GLY A 47 25.02 -8.19 3.95
CA GLY A 47 24.03 -8.29 5.00
C GLY A 47 23.39 -9.67 5.13
N GLY A 48 23.42 -10.48 4.07
CA GLY A 48 22.72 -11.75 4.00
C GLY A 48 21.19 -11.58 4.03
N CYS A 49 20.66 -10.45 3.55
CA CYS A 49 19.23 -10.13 3.65
C CYS A 49 18.34 -11.19 2.96
N LEU A 50 18.77 -11.66 1.78
CA LEU A 50 18.07 -12.73 1.04
C LEU A 50 18.08 -14.07 1.77
N SER A 51 18.93 -14.29 2.78
CA SER A 51 18.86 -15.52 3.59
C SER A 51 17.58 -15.63 4.42
N CYS A 52 16.84 -14.54 4.62
CA CYS A 52 15.56 -14.53 5.33
C CYS A 52 14.41 -13.90 4.52
N HIS A 53 14.70 -13.20 3.43
CA HIS A 53 13.73 -12.39 2.68
C HIS A 53 13.55 -12.86 1.23
N SER A 54 13.71 -14.16 0.97
CA SER A 54 13.52 -14.76 -0.36
C SER A 54 12.69 -16.05 -0.25
N ALA A 55 12.12 -16.48 -1.37
CA ALA A 55 11.33 -17.70 -1.45
C ALA A 55 12.18 -18.95 -1.28
N ASP A 56 13.41 -18.90 -1.82
CA ASP A 56 14.39 -19.99 -1.80
C ASP A 56 15.73 -19.50 -1.21
N PRO A 57 15.84 -19.35 0.11
CA PRO A 57 17.04 -18.82 0.74
C PRO A 57 18.16 -19.87 0.81
N GLU A 58 19.40 -19.44 0.57
CA GLU A 58 20.57 -20.29 0.82
C GLU A 58 20.75 -20.54 2.33
N LEU A 59 20.47 -21.77 2.76
CA LEU A 59 20.53 -22.14 4.17
C LEU A 59 21.96 -22.42 4.67
N PRO A 60 22.35 -21.89 5.84
CA PRO A 60 23.62 -22.23 6.45
C PRO A 60 23.63 -23.69 6.92
N PHE A 61 24.82 -24.30 7.03
CA PHE A 61 24.96 -25.72 7.40
C PHE A 61 24.26 -26.09 8.72
N TYR A 62 24.20 -25.15 9.67
CA TYR A 62 23.60 -25.35 10.98
C TYR A 62 22.06 -25.27 10.97
N ALA A 63 21.43 -24.83 9.87
CA ALA A 63 19.98 -24.87 9.71
C ALA A 63 19.42 -26.31 9.71
N LYS A 64 20.29 -27.31 9.54
CA LYS A 64 19.95 -28.75 9.63
C LYS A 64 20.12 -29.33 11.05
N MET A 65 20.60 -28.53 12.01
CA MET A 65 20.82 -29.00 13.39
C MET A 65 19.52 -28.91 14.21
N PRO A 66 19.27 -29.86 15.14
CA PRO A 66 18.13 -29.78 16.06
C PRO A 66 18.13 -28.47 16.86
N LEU A 67 16.95 -27.89 17.09
CA LEU A 67 16.72 -26.60 17.76
C LEU A 67 17.22 -25.36 17.01
N ALA A 68 18.48 -25.34 16.56
CA ALA A 68 19.02 -24.23 15.79
C ALA A 68 18.32 -24.09 14.43
N GLY A 69 18.03 -25.20 13.77
CA GLY A 69 17.27 -25.23 12.51
C GLY A 69 15.84 -24.69 12.66
N GLU A 70 15.14 -25.05 13.74
CA GLU A 70 13.78 -24.56 13.99
C GLU A 70 13.74 -23.03 14.14
N ILE A 71 14.71 -22.47 14.86
CA ILE A 71 14.82 -21.01 15.03
C ILE A 71 15.12 -20.33 13.69
N VAL A 72 16.06 -20.88 12.91
CA VAL A 72 16.39 -20.33 11.58
C VAL A 72 15.18 -20.36 10.65
N MET A 73 14.46 -21.47 10.59
CA MET A 73 13.28 -21.58 9.72
C MET A 73 12.15 -20.65 10.16
N ALA A 74 11.95 -20.44 11.46
CA ALA A 74 10.98 -19.46 11.96
C ALA A 74 11.36 -18.02 11.59
N ASP A 75 12.65 -17.70 11.59
CA ASP A 75 13.15 -16.38 11.19
C ASP A 75 13.02 -16.13 9.69
N ILE A 76 13.26 -17.17 8.89
CA ILE A 76 13.06 -17.15 7.43
C ILE A 76 11.58 -16.97 7.12
N ASP A 77 10.70 -17.77 7.73
CA ASP A 77 9.26 -17.65 7.54
C ASP A 77 8.77 -16.23 7.91
N SER A 78 9.19 -15.71 9.07
CA SER A 78 8.81 -14.37 9.51
C SER A 78 9.37 -13.27 8.61
N GLY A 79 10.65 -13.37 8.21
CA GLY A 79 11.32 -12.40 7.35
C GLY A 79 10.66 -12.35 5.97
N TYR A 80 10.51 -13.50 5.33
CA TYR A 80 9.92 -13.64 4.01
C TYR A 80 8.46 -13.20 4.04
N ARG A 81 7.69 -13.57 5.07
CA ARG A 81 6.30 -13.12 5.26
C ARG A 81 6.19 -11.60 5.36
N ALA A 82 7.12 -10.93 6.03
CA ALA A 82 7.12 -9.47 6.18
C ALA A 82 7.55 -8.73 4.90
N TYR A 83 8.55 -9.27 4.20
CA TYR A 83 9.09 -8.62 3.01
C TYR A 83 9.79 -9.65 2.11
N ASP A 84 9.35 -9.70 0.85
CA ASP A 84 10.05 -10.37 -0.24
C ASP A 84 11.00 -9.37 -0.90
N MET A 85 12.29 -9.65 -0.84
CA MET A 85 13.33 -8.76 -1.33
C MET A 85 13.83 -9.15 -2.72
N GLU A 86 13.33 -10.23 -3.34
CA GLU A 86 13.88 -10.69 -4.62
C GLU A 86 13.76 -9.62 -5.70
N LYS A 87 12.56 -9.09 -5.92
CA LYS A 87 12.34 -8.01 -6.90
C LYS A 87 13.16 -6.77 -6.58
N PHE A 88 13.22 -6.36 -5.30
CA PHE A 88 14.02 -5.23 -4.86
C PHE A 88 15.50 -5.39 -5.21
N MET A 89 16.07 -6.58 -4.96
CA MET A 89 17.47 -6.87 -5.28
C MET A 89 17.72 -6.96 -6.79
N GLU A 90 16.74 -7.42 -7.56
CA GLU A 90 16.77 -7.39 -9.04
C GLU A 90 16.77 -5.96 -9.58
N ASP A 91 15.90 -5.10 -9.06
CA ASP A 91 15.79 -3.69 -9.47
C ASP A 91 17.10 -2.94 -9.15
N LEU A 92 17.67 -3.13 -7.96
CA LEU A 92 18.98 -2.58 -7.59
C LEU A 92 20.09 -2.99 -8.56
N LYS A 93 20.15 -4.29 -8.88
CA LYS A 93 21.17 -4.85 -9.78
C LYS A 93 21.02 -4.34 -11.22
N ALA A 94 19.78 -4.06 -11.64
CA ALA A 94 19.45 -3.57 -12.97
C ALA A 94 19.56 -2.03 -13.11
N ASP A 95 19.89 -1.32 -12.03
CA ASP A 95 19.83 0.15 -11.94
C ASP A 95 18.43 0.71 -12.26
N ALA A 96 17.38 -0.06 -11.94
CA ALA A 96 15.98 0.30 -12.16
C ALA A 96 15.43 1.15 -11.01
N ASP A 97 14.27 1.76 -11.25
CA ASP A 97 13.50 2.45 -10.21
C ASP A 97 12.93 1.42 -9.23
N VAL A 98 13.11 1.67 -7.94
CA VAL A 98 12.60 0.82 -6.86
C VAL A 98 11.23 1.31 -6.41
N SER A 99 10.35 0.38 -6.02
CA SER A 99 9.01 0.71 -5.54
C SER A 99 9.05 1.70 -4.35
N PRO A 100 8.13 2.68 -4.28
CA PRO A 100 8.01 3.56 -3.12
C PRO A 100 7.82 2.82 -1.79
N VAL A 101 7.15 1.66 -1.81
CA VAL A 101 6.93 0.82 -0.63
C VAL A 101 8.24 0.17 -0.16
N ASP A 102 9.04 -0.34 -1.09
CA ASP A 102 10.33 -0.97 -0.78
C ASP A 102 11.30 0.08 -0.19
N LEU A 103 11.32 1.29 -0.76
CA LEU A 103 12.06 2.42 -0.20
C LEU A 103 11.63 2.74 1.22
N ALA A 104 10.33 2.84 1.47
CA ALA A 104 9.80 3.14 2.80
C ALA A 104 10.13 2.04 3.82
N LYS A 105 10.02 0.75 3.44
CA LYS A 105 10.39 -0.39 4.30
C LYS A 105 11.88 -0.36 4.64
N VAL A 106 12.74 -0.20 3.64
CA VAL A 106 14.21 -0.12 3.82
C VAL A 106 14.60 1.05 4.71
N GLU A 107 14.09 2.24 4.40
CA GLU A 107 14.36 3.44 5.19
C GLU A 107 13.97 3.24 6.66
N LYS A 108 12.77 2.71 6.89
CA LYS A 108 12.23 2.54 8.25
C LYS A 108 13.07 1.57 9.09
N VAL A 109 13.43 0.40 8.55
CA VAL A 109 14.26 -0.56 9.30
C VAL A 109 15.68 -0.05 9.54
N VAL A 110 16.22 0.74 8.60
CA VAL A 110 17.53 1.38 8.73
C VAL A 110 17.49 2.52 9.74
N LEU A 111 16.44 3.33 9.81
CA LEU A 111 16.30 4.39 10.82
C LEU A 111 16.17 3.78 12.22
N ASP A 112 15.36 2.73 12.37
CA ASP A 112 15.07 2.12 13.66
C ASP A 112 16.16 1.16 14.19
N ASP A 113 17.20 0.86 13.40
CA ASP A 113 18.21 -0.16 13.74
C ASP A 113 17.63 -1.57 13.98
N ARG A 114 16.55 -1.92 13.25
CA ARG A 114 15.85 -3.20 13.46
C ARG A 114 16.43 -4.35 12.63
N MET A 115 17.20 -4.04 11.60
CA MET A 115 17.81 -5.02 10.71
C MET A 115 19.34 -4.83 10.59
N PRO A 116 20.11 -5.93 10.51
CA PRO A 116 19.66 -7.30 10.78
C PRO A 116 19.30 -7.50 12.26
N MET A 117 18.44 -8.49 12.55
CA MET A 117 18.01 -8.76 13.93
C MET A 117 19.20 -8.99 14.88
N PRO A 118 19.12 -8.55 16.16
CA PRO A 118 20.22 -8.71 17.12
C PRO A 118 20.80 -10.12 17.21
N LYS A 119 19.92 -11.14 17.22
CA LYS A 119 20.32 -12.55 17.24
C LYS A 119 21.08 -13.02 15.99
N TYR A 120 20.80 -12.43 14.82
CA TYR A 120 21.48 -12.78 13.58
C TYR A 120 22.90 -12.23 13.57
N TYR A 121 23.08 -10.95 13.89
CA TYR A 121 24.42 -10.34 13.87
C TYR A 121 25.37 -10.95 14.91
N LEU A 122 24.88 -11.54 16.02
CA LEU A 122 25.73 -12.20 17.02
C LEU A 122 26.56 -13.35 16.44
N VAL A 123 26.06 -14.00 15.38
CA VAL A 123 26.73 -15.10 14.68
C VAL A 123 27.31 -14.61 13.34
N HIS A 124 26.69 -13.62 12.71
CA HIS A 124 27.08 -13.08 11.40
C HIS A 124 27.63 -11.67 11.52
N TRP A 125 28.86 -11.52 12.02
CA TRP A 125 29.41 -10.18 12.31
C TRP A 125 29.52 -9.28 11.08
N GLY A 126 29.65 -9.84 9.88
CA GLY A 126 29.72 -9.11 8.61
C GLY A 126 28.40 -8.49 8.14
N SER A 127 27.26 -8.91 8.73
CA SER A 127 25.95 -8.37 8.36
C SER A 127 25.60 -7.03 9.01
N SER A 128 26.49 -6.51 9.87
CA SER A 128 26.23 -5.27 10.60
C SER A 128 26.05 -4.08 9.66
N LEU A 129 24.90 -3.40 9.79
CA LEU A 129 24.64 -2.09 9.22
C LEU A 129 25.37 -1.02 10.04
N THR A 130 26.68 -0.90 9.83
CA THR A 130 27.51 0.12 10.50
C THR A 130 27.00 1.54 10.18
N PRO A 131 27.33 2.56 11.00
CA PRO A 131 26.91 3.94 10.73
C PRO A 131 27.24 4.44 9.31
N ALA A 132 28.38 4.01 8.75
CA ALA A 132 28.76 4.35 7.38
C ALA A 132 27.84 3.69 6.34
N LYS A 133 27.55 2.39 6.48
CA LYS A 133 26.61 1.68 5.61
C LYS A 133 25.20 2.26 5.69
N ARG A 134 24.72 2.59 6.91
CA ARG A 134 23.43 3.24 7.13
C ARG A 134 23.33 4.59 6.42
N SER A 135 24.38 5.40 6.50
CA SER A 135 24.43 6.68 5.80
C SER A 135 24.32 6.52 4.28
N ILE A 136 24.97 5.51 3.70
CA ILE A 136 24.88 5.21 2.25
C ILE A 136 23.44 4.83 1.89
N VAL A 137 22.81 3.95 2.66
CA VAL A 137 21.44 3.50 2.37
C VAL A 137 20.44 4.65 2.50
N LEU A 138 20.56 5.51 3.51
CA LEU A 138 19.65 6.65 3.69
C LEU A 138 19.85 7.73 2.60
N ASP A 139 21.09 7.98 2.19
CA ASP A 139 21.37 8.88 1.05
C ASP A 139 20.80 8.31 -0.25
N TRP A 140 20.95 7.00 -0.46
CA TRP A 140 20.36 6.28 -1.58
C TRP A 140 18.83 6.37 -1.61
N VAL A 141 18.16 6.16 -0.47
CA VAL A 141 16.69 6.31 -0.38
C VAL A 141 16.28 7.71 -0.83
N SER A 142 16.95 8.75 -0.33
CA SER A 142 16.67 10.14 -0.69
C SER A 142 16.82 10.41 -2.19
N GLN A 143 17.91 9.92 -2.79
CA GLN A 143 18.15 10.09 -4.23
C GLN A 143 17.15 9.33 -5.09
N MET A 144 16.82 8.08 -4.72
CA MET A 144 15.83 7.30 -5.46
C MET A 144 14.44 7.93 -5.35
N ARG A 145 14.09 8.43 -4.17
CA ARG A 145 12.81 9.10 -3.95
C ARG A 145 12.70 10.42 -4.73
N ALA A 146 13.79 11.18 -4.85
CA ALA A 146 13.85 12.37 -5.71
C ALA A 146 13.78 12.04 -7.21
N ARG A 147 14.19 10.83 -7.62
CA ARG A 147 14.06 10.34 -9.00
C ARG A 147 12.63 9.96 -9.35
N LEU A 148 11.90 9.38 -8.39
CA LEU A 148 10.51 8.92 -8.57
C LEU A 148 9.49 10.05 -8.63
N TYR A 149 9.76 11.19 -7.97
CA TYR A 149 8.78 12.24 -7.77
C TYR A 149 9.34 13.62 -8.14
N ASP A 150 8.62 14.33 -9.00
CA ASP A 150 8.83 15.74 -9.33
C ASP A 150 7.68 16.59 -8.76
N ASP A 151 7.41 16.41 -7.47
CA ASP A 151 6.26 17.01 -6.75
C ASP A 151 6.58 18.39 -6.14
N GLY A 152 7.80 18.89 -6.35
CA GLY A 152 8.26 20.18 -5.86
C GLY A 152 8.50 20.25 -4.35
N LEU A 153 8.50 19.12 -3.64
CA LEU A 153 8.81 19.08 -2.21
C LEU A 153 10.29 19.45 -1.95
N THR A 154 10.55 20.18 -0.87
CA THR A 154 11.89 20.68 -0.51
C THR A 154 12.19 20.47 0.98
N GLY A 155 13.47 20.58 1.35
CA GLY A 155 13.92 20.42 2.74
C GLY A 155 13.61 19.01 3.28
N ASP A 156 13.26 18.93 4.57
CA ASP A 156 12.97 17.66 5.24
C ASP A 156 11.77 16.92 4.61
N ARG A 157 10.84 17.65 3.99
CA ARG A 157 9.64 17.08 3.34
C ARG A 157 9.95 16.39 2.01
N ALA A 158 11.06 16.74 1.35
CA ALA A 158 11.48 16.12 0.10
C ALA A 158 11.67 14.61 0.24
N ASN A 159 12.01 14.15 1.45
CA ASN A 159 12.26 12.75 1.75
C ASN A 159 11.08 12.06 2.48
N GLU A 160 9.89 12.65 2.56
CA GLU A 160 8.74 11.97 3.19
C GLU A 160 8.25 10.77 2.35
N PRO A 161 7.91 9.62 2.96
CA PRO A 161 7.43 8.44 2.24
C PRO A 161 6.03 8.63 1.66
N VAL A 162 5.30 9.67 2.11
CA VAL A 162 3.99 10.07 1.59
C VAL A 162 4.15 11.30 0.70
N ARG A 163 3.44 11.31 -0.42
CA ARG A 163 3.47 12.40 -1.40
C ARG A 163 2.12 13.09 -1.51
N PRO A 164 2.08 14.37 -1.91
CA PRO A 164 0.80 15.03 -2.17
C PRO A 164 0.13 14.43 -3.42
N ILE A 165 -1.20 14.51 -3.50
CA ILE A 165 -1.92 14.17 -4.72
C ILE A 165 -1.66 15.24 -5.78
N ASP A 166 -1.47 14.87 -7.05
CA ASP A 166 -1.28 15.83 -8.13
C ASP A 166 -2.47 16.80 -8.22
N LEU A 167 -2.19 18.06 -8.57
CA LEU A 167 -3.24 19.08 -8.67
C LEU A 167 -4.15 18.86 -9.89
N ALA A 168 -3.65 18.17 -10.91
CA ALA A 168 -4.37 17.78 -12.11
C ALA A 168 -3.63 16.61 -12.78
N LEU A 169 -4.36 15.78 -13.52
CA LEU A 169 -3.79 14.77 -14.41
C LEU A 169 -4.13 15.11 -15.86
N ASP A 170 -3.28 14.69 -16.79
CA ASP A 170 -3.56 14.82 -18.23
C ASP A 170 -4.61 13.79 -18.64
N VAL A 171 -5.80 14.28 -18.98
CA VAL A 171 -6.98 13.48 -19.33
C VAL A 171 -7.57 13.97 -20.65
N ASP A 172 -8.01 13.03 -21.49
CA ASP A 172 -8.79 13.37 -22.67
C ASP A 172 -10.22 13.72 -22.25
N GLU A 173 -10.50 15.03 -22.17
CA GLU A 173 -11.79 15.57 -21.72
C GLU A 173 -12.99 15.07 -22.54
N ALA A 174 -12.81 14.81 -23.84
CA ALA A 174 -13.89 14.33 -24.70
C ALA A 174 -14.27 12.88 -24.36
N LYS A 175 -13.26 12.05 -24.09
CA LYS A 175 -13.45 10.69 -23.59
C LYS A 175 -14.00 10.67 -22.17
N ALA A 176 -13.47 11.50 -21.28
CA ALA A 176 -13.93 11.61 -19.90
C ALA A 176 -15.41 12.04 -19.83
N ALA A 177 -15.87 12.94 -20.72
CA ALA A 177 -17.29 13.31 -20.79
C ALA A 177 -18.19 12.11 -21.18
N LEU A 178 -17.73 11.24 -22.08
CA LEU A 178 -18.44 9.98 -22.39
C LEU A 178 -18.37 8.99 -21.22
N GLY A 179 -17.23 8.92 -20.54
CA GLY A 179 -17.04 8.12 -19.33
C GLY A 179 -17.98 8.52 -18.20
N TYR A 180 -18.11 9.82 -17.94
CA TYR A 180 -19.07 10.35 -16.96
C TYR A 180 -20.50 9.92 -17.29
N ALA A 181 -20.88 10.00 -18.57
CA ALA A 181 -22.20 9.55 -19.00
C ALA A 181 -22.39 8.04 -18.76
N LEU A 182 -21.40 7.22 -19.11
CA LEU A 182 -21.43 5.76 -18.91
C LEU A 182 -21.43 5.36 -17.43
N TYR A 183 -20.66 6.06 -16.60
CA TYR A 183 -20.57 5.81 -15.16
C TYR A 183 -21.93 5.90 -14.45
N HIS A 184 -22.80 6.79 -14.94
CA HIS A 184 -24.17 6.98 -14.43
C HIS A 184 -25.24 6.26 -15.27
N ASP A 185 -24.84 5.51 -16.30
CA ASP A 185 -25.78 4.87 -17.24
C ASP A 185 -26.22 3.50 -16.73
N THR A 186 -27.47 3.39 -16.32
CA THR A 186 -28.00 2.12 -15.84
C THR A 186 -28.12 1.07 -16.93
N ARG A 187 -28.08 1.44 -18.23
CA ARG A 187 -28.14 0.48 -19.35
C ARG A 187 -26.98 -0.52 -19.37
N LEU A 188 -25.93 -0.26 -18.60
CA LEU A 188 -24.84 -1.19 -18.36
C LEU A 188 -25.27 -2.43 -17.55
N SER A 189 -26.34 -2.34 -16.72
CA SER A 189 -26.91 -3.50 -16.02
C SER A 189 -27.96 -4.23 -16.83
N VAL A 190 -28.21 -5.50 -16.52
CA VAL A 190 -29.13 -6.38 -17.25
C VAL A 190 -30.55 -5.84 -17.32
N ASP A 191 -31.04 -5.25 -16.24
CA ASP A 191 -32.41 -4.76 -16.06
C ASP A 191 -32.54 -3.22 -16.12
N ASN A 192 -31.43 -2.54 -16.43
CA ASN A 192 -31.32 -1.08 -16.48
C ASN A 192 -31.60 -0.36 -15.14
N THR A 193 -31.22 -0.97 -14.01
CA THR A 193 -31.43 -0.41 -12.66
C THR A 193 -30.16 0.01 -11.94
N VAL A 194 -28.99 -0.55 -12.28
CA VAL A 194 -27.72 -0.34 -11.57
C VAL A 194 -26.70 0.31 -12.51
N SER A 195 -25.92 1.24 -11.99
CA SER A 195 -24.78 1.89 -12.67
C SER A 195 -23.55 1.87 -11.76
N CYS A 196 -22.39 2.33 -12.23
CA CYS A 196 -21.21 2.49 -11.36
C CYS A 196 -21.52 3.42 -10.18
N ALA A 197 -22.24 4.51 -10.44
CA ALA A 197 -22.67 5.48 -9.43
C ALA A 197 -23.63 4.91 -8.36
N SER A 198 -24.22 3.73 -8.57
CA SER A 198 -25.09 3.08 -7.59
C SER A 198 -24.31 2.56 -6.37
N CYS A 199 -23.07 2.09 -6.58
CA CYS A 199 -22.20 1.58 -5.52
C CYS A 199 -21.06 2.56 -5.17
N HIS A 200 -20.76 3.49 -6.08
CA HIS A 200 -19.66 4.46 -5.96
C HIS A 200 -20.19 5.88 -6.12
N GLU A 201 -21.07 6.30 -5.22
CA GLU A 201 -21.72 7.62 -5.34
C GLU A 201 -20.71 8.75 -5.10
N LEU A 202 -20.53 9.64 -6.07
CA LEU A 202 -19.49 10.69 -6.02
C LEU A 202 -19.75 11.74 -4.93
N GLU A 203 -21.03 12.00 -4.62
CA GLU A 203 -21.49 12.85 -3.51
C GLU A 203 -21.25 12.21 -2.13
N ASN A 204 -20.91 10.92 -2.13
CA ASN A 204 -20.72 10.10 -0.95
C ASN A 204 -19.30 9.49 -0.90
N ALA A 205 -18.31 10.34 -1.17
CA ALA A 205 -16.90 9.97 -1.23
C ALA A 205 -16.56 8.79 -2.16
N GLY A 206 -17.37 8.55 -3.20
CA GLY A 206 -17.14 7.51 -4.20
C GLY A 206 -17.40 6.10 -3.69
N VAL A 207 -18.21 5.96 -2.63
CA VAL A 207 -18.65 4.69 -2.05
C VAL A 207 -20.16 4.71 -1.75
N ASP A 208 -20.72 3.58 -1.34
CA ASP A 208 -22.13 3.46 -0.94
C ASP A 208 -22.35 3.51 0.58
N ASN A 209 -21.27 3.54 1.37
CA ASN A 209 -21.26 3.41 2.84
C ASN A 209 -22.07 2.20 3.37
N HIS A 210 -22.10 1.09 2.64
CA HIS A 210 -22.63 -0.18 3.11
C HIS A 210 -21.51 -1.16 3.45
N GLN A 211 -21.80 -2.16 4.28
CA GLN A 211 -20.87 -3.27 4.47
C GLN A 211 -20.58 -3.97 3.12
N TYR A 212 -21.64 -4.29 2.38
CA TYR A 212 -21.60 -4.86 1.04
C TYR A 212 -22.57 -4.12 0.12
N SER A 213 -22.17 -3.92 -1.13
CA SER A 213 -22.98 -3.23 -2.12
C SER A 213 -24.18 -4.05 -2.56
N HIS A 214 -25.27 -3.34 -2.88
CA HIS A 214 -26.49 -3.89 -3.45
C HIS A 214 -26.46 -3.82 -4.97
N GLY A 215 -26.46 -4.96 -5.64
CA GLY A 215 -26.56 -5.07 -7.09
C GLY A 215 -27.99 -5.34 -7.57
N VAL A 216 -28.10 -5.89 -8.78
CA VAL A 216 -29.39 -6.24 -9.39
C VAL A 216 -30.18 -7.20 -8.50
N ASN A 217 -31.50 -6.99 -8.43
CA ASN A 217 -32.41 -7.71 -7.53
C ASN A 217 -32.03 -7.63 -6.05
N ASP A 218 -31.34 -6.55 -5.62
CA ASP A 218 -30.93 -6.34 -4.23
C ASP A 218 -29.96 -7.42 -3.70
N GLN A 219 -29.24 -8.08 -4.60
CA GLN A 219 -28.22 -9.05 -4.23
C GLN A 219 -27.03 -8.34 -3.59
N LEU A 220 -26.49 -8.91 -2.52
CA LEU A 220 -25.30 -8.39 -1.85
C LEU A 220 -24.02 -8.93 -2.50
N GLY A 221 -23.04 -8.05 -2.66
CA GLY A 221 -21.66 -8.43 -2.98
C GLY A 221 -20.96 -9.21 -1.87
N GLY A 222 -19.69 -9.55 -2.10
CA GLY A 222 -18.86 -10.28 -1.13
C GLY A 222 -17.80 -9.44 -0.41
N VAL A 223 -17.60 -8.19 -0.87
CA VAL A 223 -16.60 -7.25 -0.32
C VAL A 223 -17.18 -5.85 -0.26
N ASN A 224 -16.65 -5.03 0.65
CA ASN A 224 -16.93 -3.60 0.73
C ASN A 224 -16.41 -2.89 -0.52
N ALA A 225 -17.22 -1.99 -1.10
CA ALA A 225 -16.88 -1.24 -2.30
C ALA A 225 -15.83 -0.16 -1.96
N PRO A 226 -14.59 -0.25 -2.50
CA PRO A 226 -13.59 0.78 -2.28
C PRO A 226 -13.94 2.06 -3.04
N THR A 227 -13.45 3.21 -2.59
CA THR A 227 -13.68 4.48 -3.29
C THR A 227 -13.07 4.49 -4.70
N VAL A 228 -13.76 5.15 -5.64
CA VAL A 228 -13.21 5.49 -6.96
C VAL A 228 -12.26 6.70 -6.92
N TYR A 229 -12.34 7.54 -5.88
CA TYR A 229 -11.46 8.69 -5.76
C TYR A 229 -10.00 8.24 -5.60
N ASN A 230 -9.10 8.83 -6.39
CA ASN A 230 -7.68 8.53 -6.48
C ASN A 230 -7.35 7.08 -6.89
N ALA A 231 -8.32 6.28 -7.35
CA ALA A 231 -8.07 4.89 -7.74
C ALA A 231 -7.06 4.76 -8.91
N VAL A 232 -6.89 5.82 -9.69
CA VAL A 232 -5.85 5.97 -10.73
C VAL A 232 -4.42 5.79 -10.20
N TYR A 233 -4.16 6.09 -8.93
CA TYR A 233 -2.85 5.92 -8.31
C TYR A 233 -2.58 4.49 -7.83
N ASN A 234 -3.60 3.61 -7.87
CA ASN A 234 -3.38 2.21 -7.52
C ASN A 234 -2.61 1.50 -8.64
N PHE A 235 -1.59 0.71 -8.30
CA PHE A 235 -0.85 -0.11 -9.27
C PHE A 235 -1.69 -1.24 -9.90
N VAL A 236 -2.82 -1.58 -9.26
CA VAL A 236 -3.82 -2.59 -9.65
C VAL A 236 -5.16 -2.24 -8.98
N GLN A 237 -6.27 -2.77 -9.48
CA GLN A 237 -7.62 -2.52 -8.98
C GLN A 237 -8.25 -3.75 -8.33
N PHE A 238 -9.32 -3.52 -7.56
CA PHE A 238 -9.91 -4.45 -6.58
C PHE A 238 -9.01 -4.78 -5.38
N TRP A 239 -9.60 -5.35 -4.33
CA TRP A 239 -8.90 -5.76 -3.10
C TRP A 239 -7.85 -6.85 -3.32
N ASP A 240 -8.07 -7.77 -4.26
CA ASP A 240 -7.15 -8.85 -4.64
C ASP A 240 -6.20 -8.47 -5.79
N GLY A 241 -6.40 -7.31 -6.41
CA GLY A 241 -5.55 -6.79 -7.48
C GLY A 241 -5.68 -7.53 -8.81
N ARG A 242 -6.83 -8.18 -9.07
CA ARG A 242 -7.06 -8.98 -10.28
C ARG A 242 -7.14 -8.17 -11.58
N ALA A 243 -7.32 -6.85 -11.51
CA ALA A 243 -7.36 -5.97 -12.67
C ALA A 243 -6.14 -5.04 -12.68
N GLN A 244 -5.41 -4.98 -13.80
CA GLN A 244 -4.18 -4.18 -13.92
C GLN A 244 -4.44 -2.68 -14.14
N THR A 245 -5.60 -2.31 -14.70
CA THR A 245 -5.96 -0.93 -15.02
C THR A 245 -7.40 -0.64 -14.62
N LEU A 246 -7.80 0.63 -14.62
CA LEU A 246 -9.20 1.02 -14.40
C LEU A 246 -10.08 0.51 -15.56
N ALA A 247 -9.59 0.58 -16.80
CA ALA A 247 -10.33 0.02 -17.94
C ALA A 247 -10.56 -1.50 -17.82
N ALA A 248 -9.56 -2.25 -17.32
CA ALA A 248 -9.73 -3.68 -17.05
C ALA A 248 -10.70 -3.93 -15.88
N GLN A 249 -10.70 -3.05 -14.87
CA GLN A 249 -11.64 -3.10 -13.75
C GLN A 249 -13.08 -2.86 -14.24
N ALA A 250 -13.30 -1.83 -15.07
CA ALA A 250 -14.61 -1.43 -15.58
C ALA A 250 -15.28 -2.50 -16.45
N ALA A 251 -14.53 -3.50 -16.94
CA ALA A 251 -15.08 -4.66 -17.64
C ALA A 251 -15.74 -5.69 -16.70
N GLY A 252 -15.36 -5.70 -15.43
CA GLY A 252 -15.82 -6.70 -14.44
C GLY A 252 -17.27 -6.50 -13.98
N PRO A 253 -17.61 -5.36 -13.34
CA PRO A 253 -18.92 -5.16 -12.75
C PRO A 253 -20.12 -5.31 -13.68
N PRO A 254 -20.04 -4.85 -14.95
CA PRO A 254 -21.10 -5.07 -15.93
C PRO A 254 -21.53 -6.53 -16.07
N LEU A 255 -20.58 -7.47 -15.97
CA LEU A 255 -20.81 -8.90 -16.19
C LEU A 255 -20.96 -9.71 -14.90
N ASN A 256 -20.71 -9.11 -13.74
CA ASN A 256 -20.78 -9.81 -12.46
C ASN A 256 -22.25 -10.06 -12.05
N PRO A 257 -22.65 -11.32 -11.78
CA PRO A 257 -24.05 -11.68 -11.54
C PRO A 257 -24.69 -11.09 -10.27
N VAL A 258 -23.87 -10.66 -9.30
CA VAL A 258 -24.35 -9.99 -8.08
C VAL A 258 -24.19 -8.47 -8.10
N GLU A 259 -23.64 -7.91 -9.19
CA GLU A 259 -23.51 -6.46 -9.38
C GLU A 259 -24.46 -6.01 -10.49
N MET A 260 -24.03 -5.96 -11.74
CA MET A 260 -24.83 -5.44 -12.86
C MET A 260 -25.41 -6.54 -13.78
N ALA A 261 -24.83 -7.74 -13.73
CA ALA A 261 -25.33 -9.00 -14.30
C ALA A 261 -25.70 -9.01 -15.80
N SER A 262 -25.18 -8.09 -16.62
CA SER A 262 -25.33 -8.19 -18.07
C SER A 262 -24.66 -9.46 -18.60
N GLU A 263 -25.28 -10.10 -19.58
CA GLU A 263 -24.80 -11.38 -20.14
C GLU A 263 -23.52 -11.21 -20.98
N SER A 264 -23.33 -10.03 -21.58
CA SER A 264 -22.17 -9.70 -22.42
C SER A 264 -22.11 -8.20 -22.73
N PHE A 265 -20.95 -7.71 -23.16
CA PHE A 265 -20.83 -6.37 -23.72
C PHE A 265 -21.63 -6.20 -25.02
N ASP A 266 -21.90 -7.25 -25.79
CA ASP A 266 -22.79 -7.16 -26.97
C ASP A 266 -24.22 -6.75 -26.58
N GLN A 267 -24.72 -7.27 -25.45
CA GLN A 267 -26.01 -6.88 -24.89
C GLN A 267 -26.02 -5.39 -24.50
N ILE A 268 -24.98 -4.95 -23.79
CA ILE A 268 -24.80 -3.55 -23.37
C ILE A 268 -24.74 -2.64 -24.60
N ILE A 269 -23.90 -2.98 -25.56
CA ILE A 269 -23.72 -2.22 -26.81
C ILE A 269 -25.04 -2.14 -27.57
N ALA A 270 -25.85 -3.19 -27.61
CA ALA A 270 -27.17 -3.14 -28.24
C ALA A 270 -28.11 -2.13 -27.57
N LYS A 271 -28.12 -2.06 -26.24
CA LYS A 271 -28.89 -1.06 -25.47
C LYS A 271 -28.41 0.36 -25.74
N LEU A 272 -27.09 0.59 -25.70
CA LEU A 272 -26.49 1.90 -25.96
C LEU A 272 -26.69 2.35 -27.42
N LYS A 273 -26.56 1.45 -28.40
CA LYS A 273 -26.81 1.75 -29.83
C LYS A 273 -28.25 2.13 -30.14
N ALA A 274 -29.21 1.68 -29.34
CA ALA A 274 -30.62 2.08 -29.50
C ALA A 274 -30.82 3.59 -29.26
N ASP A 275 -29.95 4.19 -28.44
CA ASP A 275 -29.86 5.65 -28.28
C ASP A 275 -28.98 6.25 -29.38
N ARG A 276 -29.63 6.66 -30.47
CA ARG A 276 -28.96 7.23 -31.64
C ARG A 276 -28.16 8.49 -31.33
N LYS A 277 -28.54 9.26 -30.30
CA LYS A 277 -27.83 10.49 -29.92
C LYS A 277 -26.52 10.11 -29.22
N PHE A 278 -26.59 9.20 -28.25
CA PHE A 278 -25.41 8.69 -27.56
C PHE A 278 -24.46 7.99 -28.53
N ALA A 279 -24.96 7.08 -29.36
CA ALA A 279 -24.13 6.36 -30.33
C ALA A 279 -23.41 7.29 -31.32
N ARG A 280 -24.06 8.39 -31.74
CA ARG A 280 -23.43 9.40 -32.59
C ARG A 280 -22.34 10.16 -31.83
N ALA A 281 -22.64 10.65 -30.62
CA ALA A 281 -21.65 11.36 -29.80
C ALA A 281 -20.42 10.47 -29.51
N PHE A 282 -20.66 9.19 -29.24
CA PHE A 282 -19.61 8.20 -29.02
C PHE A 282 -18.72 8.02 -30.26
N ALA A 283 -19.32 7.90 -31.45
CA ALA A 283 -18.59 7.76 -32.71
C ALA A 283 -17.80 9.02 -33.14
N GLU A 284 -18.14 10.20 -32.59
CA GLU A 284 -17.38 11.43 -32.82
C GLU A 284 -16.05 11.44 -32.03
N VAL A 285 -15.98 10.74 -30.89
CA VAL A 285 -14.77 10.60 -30.05
C VAL A 285 -13.99 9.32 -30.38
N TYR A 286 -14.70 8.21 -30.61
CA TYR A 286 -14.14 6.90 -30.92
C TYR A 286 -14.50 6.48 -32.34
N PRO A 287 -13.56 6.51 -33.31
CA PRO A 287 -13.84 6.16 -34.70
C PRO A 287 -14.37 4.73 -34.90
N ASP A 288 -13.95 3.79 -34.05
CA ASP A 288 -14.42 2.39 -34.06
C ASP A 288 -15.81 2.21 -33.40
N GLY A 289 -16.37 3.29 -32.85
CA GLY A 289 -17.68 3.33 -32.22
C GLY A 289 -17.76 2.55 -30.91
N LEU A 290 -18.96 2.12 -30.55
CA LEU A 290 -19.22 1.37 -29.32
C LEU A 290 -18.63 -0.04 -29.39
N THR A 291 -17.56 -0.25 -28.65
CA THR A 291 -16.89 -1.53 -28.37
C THR A 291 -16.64 -1.63 -26.87
N GLU A 292 -16.42 -2.84 -26.34
CA GLU A 292 -16.05 -3.03 -24.93
C GLU A 292 -14.83 -2.18 -24.56
N ALA A 293 -13.75 -2.27 -25.36
CA ALA A 293 -12.52 -1.52 -25.13
C ALA A 293 -12.73 0.00 -25.09
N ASN A 294 -13.58 0.56 -25.97
CA ASN A 294 -13.84 2.00 -25.98
C ASN A 294 -14.75 2.42 -24.82
N ILE A 295 -15.70 1.57 -24.42
CA ILE A 295 -16.57 1.83 -23.26
C ILE A 295 -15.73 1.88 -21.98
N THR A 296 -14.86 0.90 -21.78
CA THR A 296 -14.02 0.84 -20.57
C THR A 296 -12.91 1.88 -20.58
N ASP A 297 -12.32 2.22 -21.73
CA ASP A 297 -11.39 3.35 -21.86
C ASP A 297 -12.08 4.68 -21.51
N ALA A 298 -13.31 4.91 -21.99
CA ALA A 298 -14.04 6.14 -21.65
C ALA A 298 -14.28 6.26 -20.14
N ILE A 299 -14.72 5.18 -19.49
CA ILE A 299 -14.91 5.12 -18.04
C ILE A 299 -13.59 5.38 -17.31
N GLU A 300 -12.49 4.74 -17.72
CA GLU A 300 -11.16 4.99 -17.14
C GLU A 300 -10.76 6.46 -17.28
N GLN A 301 -10.93 7.09 -18.46
CA GLN A 301 -10.61 8.51 -18.61
C GLN A 301 -11.42 9.39 -17.66
N PHE A 302 -12.69 9.06 -17.42
CA PHE A 302 -13.48 9.74 -16.40
C PHE A 302 -12.94 9.52 -14.99
N GLU A 303 -12.66 8.27 -14.60
CA GLU A 303 -12.13 7.96 -13.26
C GLU A 303 -10.76 8.57 -13.01
N ARG A 304 -9.94 8.79 -14.05
CA ARG A 304 -8.68 9.56 -13.95
C ARG A 304 -8.90 11.03 -13.55
N THR A 305 -10.08 11.59 -13.79
CA THR A 305 -10.44 12.95 -13.30
C THR A 305 -10.80 12.96 -11.81
N LEU A 306 -11.12 11.80 -11.22
CA LEU A 306 -11.55 11.67 -9.83
C LEU A 306 -10.37 11.68 -8.86
N ILE A 307 -9.49 12.68 -8.98
CA ILE A 307 -8.44 12.96 -7.99
C ILE A 307 -8.93 13.99 -6.97
N THR A 308 -8.35 13.94 -5.77
CA THR A 308 -8.74 14.78 -4.62
C THR A 308 -7.53 15.48 -3.99
N PRO A 309 -6.92 16.45 -4.68
CA PRO A 309 -5.80 17.24 -4.14
C PRO A 309 -6.24 18.15 -2.98
N ASN A 310 -5.29 18.93 -2.46
CA ASN A 310 -5.55 20.03 -1.52
C ASN A 310 -6.11 19.63 -0.15
N SER A 311 -5.93 18.38 0.27
CA SER A 311 -6.13 18.02 1.67
C SER A 311 -5.27 18.88 2.61
N ALA A 312 -5.63 18.99 3.89
CA ALA A 312 -4.82 19.70 4.87
C ALA A 312 -3.39 19.13 4.92
N PHE A 313 -3.25 17.80 4.86
CA PHE A 313 -1.95 17.14 4.77
C PHE A 313 -1.17 17.47 3.49
N ASP A 314 -1.84 17.54 2.34
CA ASP A 314 -1.23 17.95 1.08
C ASP A 314 -0.69 19.38 1.12
N LYS A 315 -1.44 20.29 1.74
CA LYS A 315 -1.03 21.68 1.96
C LYS A 315 0.20 21.74 2.88
N TRP A 316 0.24 20.92 3.94
CA TRP A 316 1.41 20.79 4.81
C TRP A 316 2.63 20.25 4.09
N LEU A 317 2.49 19.16 3.31
CA LEU A 317 3.56 18.62 2.50
C LEU A 317 4.16 19.71 1.60
N ARG A 318 3.32 20.52 0.96
CA ARG A 318 3.73 21.62 0.06
C ARG A 318 4.28 22.87 0.75
N GLY A 319 4.52 22.87 2.06
CA GLY A 319 5.17 24.01 2.74
C GLY A 319 4.29 24.80 3.70
N ASN A 320 2.99 24.52 3.79
CA ASN A 320 2.11 25.26 4.70
C ASN A 320 2.08 24.61 6.09
N ASP A 321 3.01 25.01 6.96
CA ASP A 321 3.12 24.47 8.33
C ASP A 321 1.85 24.66 9.16
N SER A 322 1.06 25.71 8.87
CA SER A 322 -0.20 26.00 9.57
C SER A 322 -1.40 25.18 9.08
N ALA A 323 -1.21 24.32 8.07
CA ALA A 323 -2.29 23.47 7.56
C ALA A 323 -2.64 22.31 8.48
N LEU A 324 -1.74 21.96 9.42
CA LEU A 324 -1.99 20.96 10.47
C LEU A 324 -1.88 21.62 11.84
N THR A 325 -2.69 21.15 12.76
CA THR A 325 -2.54 21.36 14.19
C THR A 325 -1.42 20.47 14.76
N ASP A 326 -0.99 20.77 15.98
CA ASP A 326 0.02 19.96 16.68
C ASP A 326 -0.44 18.51 16.90
N GLU A 327 -1.74 18.28 17.13
CA GLU A 327 -2.32 16.95 17.31
C GLU A 327 -2.32 16.14 16.02
N GLU A 328 -2.68 16.75 14.90
CA GLU A 328 -2.66 16.10 13.58
C GLU A 328 -1.22 15.79 13.14
N LEU A 329 -0.27 16.69 13.43
CA LEU A 329 1.14 16.43 13.16
C LEU A 329 1.69 15.30 14.04
N GLU A 330 1.37 15.27 15.34
CA GLU A 330 1.72 14.15 16.22
C GLU A 330 1.12 12.84 15.69
N GLY A 331 -0.12 12.86 15.20
CA GLY A 331 -0.75 11.74 14.53
C GLY A 331 0.06 11.19 13.36
N TYR A 332 0.58 12.06 12.50
CA TYR A 332 1.45 11.66 11.39
C TYR A 332 2.79 11.08 11.88
N LEU A 333 3.38 11.66 12.92
CA LEU A 333 4.61 11.14 13.51
C LEU A 333 4.39 9.74 14.11
N LEU A 334 3.27 9.52 14.80
CA LEU A 334 2.87 8.20 15.31
C LEU A 334 2.60 7.21 14.17
N PHE A 335 1.95 7.65 13.09
CA PHE A 335 1.73 6.85 11.89
C PHE A 335 3.05 6.35 11.28
N LYS A 336 4.09 7.20 11.20
CA LYS A 336 5.44 6.78 10.78
C LYS A 336 6.14 5.91 11.83
N LYS A 337 6.00 6.26 13.12
CA LYS A 337 6.61 5.54 14.24
C LYS A 337 6.17 4.08 14.26
N TYR A 338 4.88 3.82 14.05
CA TYR A 338 4.24 2.51 14.10
C TYR A 338 4.17 1.81 12.73
N ASP A 339 5.14 2.06 11.85
CA ASP A 339 5.33 1.38 10.56
C ASP A 339 4.21 1.56 9.52
N CYS A 340 3.14 2.34 9.79
CA CYS A 340 2.00 2.46 8.87
C CYS A 340 2.42 2.99 7.48
N ALA A 341 3.35 3.95 7.46
CA ALA A 341 3.91 4.54 6.23
C ALA A 341 4.82 3.60 5.43
N THR A 342 5.05 2.35 5.88
CA THR A 342 5.78 1.33 5.10
C THR A 342 4.88 0.56 4.14
N CYS A 343 3.57 0.56 4.36
CA CYS A 343 2.57 -0.02 3.44
C CYS A 343 1.71 1.08 2.81
N HIS A 344 1.37 2.12 3.59
CA HIS A 344 0.58 3.27 3.18
C HIS A 344 1.50 4.43 2.75
N ALA A 345 2.24 4.21 1.66
CA ALA A 345 3.20 5.16 1.10
C ALA A 345 2.69 5.80 -0.21
N GLY A 346 3.43 6.78 -0.73
CA GLY A 346 3.16 7.44 -2.01
C GLY A 346 1.98 8.43 -1.98
N PRO A 347 1.49 8.87 -3.16
CA PRO A 347 0.44 9.89 -3.26
C PRO A 347 -0.88 9.50 -2.60
N ASN A 348 -1.30 8.24 -2.77
CA ASN A 348 -2.58 7.74 -2.28
C ASN A 348 -2.51 7.12 -0.86
N LEU A 349 -1.34 7.14 -0.21
CA LEU A 349 -1.08 6.48 1.07
C LEU A 349 -1.55 5.01 1.06
N GLY A 350 -1.09 4.26 0.06
CA GLY A 350 -1.55 2.91 -0.23
C GLY A 350 -1.70 2.69 -1.73
N GLY A 351 -2.15 1.49 -2.11
CA GLY A 351 -2.34 1.13 -3.51
C GLY A 351 -1.05 0.91 -4.28
N LEU A 352 0.05 0.53 -3.60
CA LEU A 352 1.37 0.33 -4.22
C LEU A 352 2.01 -1.04 -3.90
N SER A 353 1.35 -1.87 -3.10
CA SER A 353 1.82 -3.23 -2.80
C SER A 353 0.67 -4.15 -2.39
N TYR A 354 0.97 -5.45 -2.34
CA TYR A 354 0.15 -6.45 -1.66
C TYR A 354 0.75 -6.75 -0.29
N GLU A 355 -0.05 -6.61 0.76
CA GLU A 355 0.41 -6.88 2.12
C GLU A 355 -0.50 -7.88 2.81
N LEU A 356 0.10 -8.63 3.73
CA LEU A 356 -0.60 -9.65 4.49
C LEU A 356 -1.45 -8.99 5.58
N MET A 357 -2.74 -9.33 5.60
CA MET A 357 -3.61 -8.92 6.69
C MET A 357 -3.34 -9.77 7.94
N GLY A 358 -2.74 -9.16 8.97
CA GLY A 358 -2.28 -9.85 10.18
C GLY A 358 -0.80 -10.23 10.16
N LEU A 359 0.11 -9.33 9.79
CA LEU A 359 1.54 -9.61 9.74
C LEU A 359 2.12 -10.04 11.10
N ARG A 360 1.67 -9.44 12.20
CA ARG A 360 2.19 -9.64 13.56
C ARG A 360 1.30 -10.52 14.44
N ARG A 361 -0.01 -10.56 14.16
CA ARG A 361 -1.00 -11.43 14.83
C ARG A 361 -2.01 -11.96 13.83
N HIS A 362 -2.64 -13.09 14.12
CA HIS A 362 -3.50 -13.79 13.17
C HIS A 362 -4.90 -13.17 13.08
N TYR A 363 -5.04 -12.05 12.36
CA TYR A 363 -6.31 -11.31 12.22
C TYR A 363 -7.51 -12.23 11.91
N PHE A 364 -7.42 -13.05 10.88
CA PHE A 364 -8.54 -13.94 10.49
C PHE A 364 -8.91 -14.99 11.54
N ALA A 365 -7.94 -15.44 12.34
CA ALA A 365 -8.21 -16.41 13.41
C ALA A 365 -8.81 -15.73 14.67
N GLU A 366 -8.51 -14.46 14.88
CA GLU A 366 -8.87 -13.72 16.09
C GLU A 366 -10.09 -12.79 15.90
N ARG A 367 -10.47 -12.43 14.66
CA ARG A 367 -11.57 -11.49 14.38
C ARG A 367 -12.97 -12.01 14.73
N GLY A 368 -13.10 -13.29 15.07
CA GLY A 368 -14.37 -13.88 15.53
C GLY A 368 -15.41 -14.11 14.43
N LEU A 369 -15.00 -14.17 13.17
CA LEU A 369 -15.86 -14.42 12.01
C LEU A 369 -15.37 -15.63 11.23
N GLU A 370 -16.29 -16.40 10.66
CA GLU A 370 -15.97 -17.47 9.72
C GLU A 370 -15.22 -16.91 8.50
N LEU A 371 -14.36 -17.75 7.91
CA LEU A 371 -13.67 -17.40 6.68
C LEU A 371 -14.64 -17.51 5.50
N THR A 372 -14.77 -16.42 4.76
CA THR A 372 -15.44 -16.32 3.47
C THR A 372 -14.47 -16.65 2.34
N HIS A 373 -15.01 -16.81 1.13
CA HIS A 373 -14.19 -16.97 -0.07
C HIS A 373 -13.26 -15.75 -0.28
N GLU A 374 -13.78 -14.54 -0.06
CA GLU A 374 -13.09 -13.26 -0.30
C GLU A 374 -11.91 -13.03 0.64
N ASP A 375 -11.94 -13.62 1.84
CA ASP A 375 -10.83 -13.54 2.80
C ASP A 375 -9.53 -14.16 2.29
N ASN A 376 -9.59 -15.01 1.25
CA ASN A 376 -8.38 -15.54 0.62
C ASN A 376 -7.58 -14.46 -0.12
N GLY A 377 -8.19 -13.30 -0.44
CA GLY A 377 -7.52 -12.19 -1.09
C GLY A 377 -6.86 -12.61 -2.39
N ARG A 378 -5.59 -12.22 -2.57
CA ARG A 378 -4.80 -12.48 -3.77
C ARG A 378 -4.64 -13.96 -4.12
N PHE A 379 -4.67 -14.87 -3.14
CA PHE A 379 -4.61 -16.32 -3.39
C PHE A 379 -5.68 -16.81 -4.37
N LYS A 380 -6.85 -16.16 -4.44
CA LYS A 380 -7.90 -16.52 -5.40
C LYS A 380 -7.43 -16.41 -6.85
N GLU A 381 -6.51 -15.49 -7.10
CA GLU A 381 -6.00 -15.19 -8.43
C GLU A 381 -4.73 -15.99 -8.76
N THR A 382 -3.89 -16.26 -7.76
CA THR A 382 -2.56 -16.85 -7.97
C THR A 382 -2.48 -18.33 -7.61
N GLY A 383 -3.28 -18.80 -6.64
CA GLY A 383 -3.16 -20.14 -6.06
C GLY A 383 -1.90 -20.37 -5.22
N GLU A 384 -1.07 -19.35 -5.03
CA GLU A 384 0.20 -19.42 -4.28
C GLU A 384 -0.05 -19.16 -2.80
N GLU A 385 0.35 -20.08 -1.91
CA GLU A 385 0.02 -19.99 -0.47
C GLU A 385 0.53 -18.69 0.18
N ARG A 386 1.65 -18.14 -0.30
CA ARG A 386 2.20 -16.85 0.15
C ARG A 386 1.21 -15.68 -0.02
N ASP A 387 0.34 -15.76 -1.02
CA ASP A 387 -0.64 -14.74 -1.35
C ASP A 387 -1.94 -14.88 -0.57
N ARG A 388 -2.10 -15.96 0.21
CA ARG A 388 -3.29 -16.12 1.06
C ARG A 388 -3.35 -14.98 2.06
N HIS A 389 -4.53 -14.37 2.17
CA HIS A 389 -4.78 -13.26 3.08
C HIS A 389 -3.97 -11.98 2.75
N ARG A 390 -3.34 -11.93 1.57
CA ARG A 390 -2.74 -10.71 1.04
C ARG A 390 -3.76 -9.93 0.23
N PHE A 391 -3.78 -8.63 0.45
CA PHE A 391 -4.65 -7.71 -0.25
C PHE A 391 -3.83 -6.54 -0.77
N LYS A 392 -4.29 -5.91 -1.85
CA LYS A 392 -3.82 -4.59 -2.23
C LYS A 392 -4.08 -3.67 -1.03
N VAL A 393 -3.03 -3.00 -0.56
CA VAL A 393 -3.17 -2.01 0.52
C VAL A 393 -4.14 -0.92 0.04
N PRO A 394 -5.24 -0.61 0.74
CA PRO A 394 -6.15 0.46 0.32
C PRO A 394 -5.47 1.83 0.48
N GLY A 395 -5.82 2.77 -0.39
CA GLY A 395 -5.45 4.17 -0.18
C GLY A 395 -6.18 4.74 1.03
N LEU A 396 -5.55 5.66 1.76
CA LEU A 396 -6.13 6.30 2.95
C LEU A 396 -6.62 7.73 2.69
N ARG A 397 -6.55 8.21 1.45
CA ARG A 397 -7.18 9.46 1.06
C ARG A 397 -8.69 9.37 1.22
N ASN A 398 -9.30 10.42 1.78
CA ASN A 398 -10.74 10.49 2.05
C ASN A 398 -11.27 9.42 3.02
N VAL A 399 -10.40 8.73 3.78
CA VAL A 399 -10.79 7.59 4.62
C VAL A 399 -11.80 7.97 5.71
N GLU A 400 -11.89 9.24 6.11
CA GLU A 400 -12.92 9.73 7.03
C GLU A 400 -14.36 9.46 6.53
N HIS A 401 -14.54 9.41 5.21
CA HIS A 401 -15.85 9.36 4.57
C HIS A 401 -16.18 7.99 3.96
N THR A 402 -15.25 7.04 3.97
CA THR A 402 -15.42 5.73 3.31
C THR A 402 -15.64 4.58 4.29
N TRP A 403 -16.39 4.83 5.37
CA TRP A 403 -16.79 3.78 6.30
C TRP A 403 -17.85 2.85 5.67
N PRO A 404 -18.03 1.61 6.14
CA PRO A 404 -17.18 0.89 7.07
C PRO A 404 -15.85 0.46 6.41
N TYR A 405 -14.89 0.02 7.23
CA TYR A 405 -13.51 -0.27 6.84
C TYR A 405 -13.23 -1.77 6.68
N TYR A 406 -12.12 -2.04 5.99
CA TYR A 406 -11.63 -3.35 5.54
C TYR A 406 -12.42 -3.93 4.37
N HIS A 407 -11.87 -4.99 3.76
CA HIS A 407 -12.49 -5.64 2.60
C HIS A 407 -13.84 -6.28 2.94
N ASP A 408 -14.08 -6.60 4.21
CA ASP A 408 -15.32 -7.19 4.70
C ASP A 408 -16.28 -6.19 5.34
N GLY A 409 -15.90 -4.90 5.41
CA GLY A 409 -16.71 -3.83 6.00
C GLY A 409 -17.04 -4.05 7.48
N THR A 410 -16.23 -4.79 8.23
CA THR A 410 -16.54 -5.20 9.62
C THR A 410 -16.15 -4.20 10.69
N ARG A 411 -15.47 -3.10 10.33
CA ARG A 411 -15.13 -2.02 11.26
C ARG A 411 -15.90 -0.77 10.91
N GLU A 412 -16.71 -0.29 11.84
CA GLU A 412 -17.57 0.87 11.61
C GLU A 412 -16.85 2.20 11.89
N THR A 413 -15.76 2.16 12.67
CA THR A 413 -15.05 3.36 13.12
C THR A 413 -13.56 3.36 12.76
N LEU A 414 -13.01 4.55 12.50
CA LEU A 414 -11.57 4.71 12.25
C LEU A 414 -10.78 4.28 13.48
N GLU A 415 -11.29 4.56 14.68
CA GLU A 415 -10.63 4.21 15.92
C GLU A 415 -10.46 2.70 16.07
N GLU A 416 -11.48 1.91 15.71
CA GLU A 416 -11.36 0.44 15.69
C GLU A 416 -10.39 -0.03 14.61
N ALA A 417 -10.48 0.52 13.40
CA ALA A 417 -9.59 0.16 12.30
C ALA A 417 -8.11 0.47 12.65
N VAL A 418 -7.83 1.64 13.23
CA VAL A 418 -6.49 2.07 13.63
C VAL A 418 -5.94 1.18 14.75
N ARG A 419 -6.74 0.87 15.78
CA ARG A 419 -6.32 -0.05 16.86
C ARG A 419 -6.00 -1.43 16.33
N ASP A 420 -6.85 -1.97 15.47
CA ASP A 420 -6.64 -3.28 14.85
C ASP A 420 -5.40 -3.27 13.95
N MET A 421 -5.17 -2.23 13.15
CA MET A 421 -3.95 -2.09 12.35
C MET A 421 -2.70 -2.06 13.23
N GLY A 422 -2.71 -1.27 14.31
CA GLY A 422 -1.62 -1.24 15.29
C GLY A 422 -1.34 -2.63 15.86
N LEU A 423 -2.39 -3.36 16.25
CA LEU A 423 -2.28 -4.67 16.88
C LEU A 423 -1.83 -5.77 15.92
N TYR A 424 -2.50 -5.89 14.77
CA TYR A 424 -2.36 -6.99 13.83
C TYR A 424 -1.21 -6.80 12.85
N GLN A 425 -0.86 -5.55 12.50
CA GLN A 425 0.21 -5.25 11.53
C GLN A 425 1.51 -4.79 12.18
N SER A 426 1.42 -4.02 13.26
CA SER A 426 2.60 -3.44 13.91
C SER A 426 2.94 -4.12 15.24
N GLY A 427 2.03 -4.92 15.79
CA GLY A 427 2.23 -5.65 17.04
C GLY A 427 2.19 -4.74 18.27
N VAL A 428 1.51 -3.60 18.18
CA VAL A 428 1.42 -2.60 19.25
C VAL A 428 -0.03 -2.39 19.67
N GLU A 429 -0.28 -2.32 20.98
CA GLU A 429 -1.57 -1.89 21.52
C GLU A 429 -1.52 -0.37 21.68
N LEU A 430 -2.17 0.35 20.77
CA LEU A 430 -2.23 1.81 20.81
C LEU A 430 -3.09 2.27 21.99
N SER A 431 -2.61 3.27 22.73
CA SER A 431 -3.44 3.95 23.73
C SER A 431 -4.58 4.74 23.08
N GLU A 432 -5.57 5.13 23.87
CA GLU A 432 -6.67 5.99 23.39
C GLU A 432 -6.16 7.30 22.78
N GLY A 433 -5.18 7.94 23.44
CA GLY A 433 -4.59 9.19 22.95
C GLY A 433 -3.79 9.02 21.66
N GLU A 434 -3.01 7.95 21.52
CA GLU A 434 -2.29 7.66 20.27
C GLU A 434 -3.26 7.32 19.13
N THR A 435 -4.32 6.56 19.43
CA THR A 435 -5.38 6.24 18.46
C THR A 435 -6.05 7.53 17.99
N ALA A 436 -6.44 8.41 18.91
CA ALA A 436 -7.09 9.68 18.60
C ALA A 436 -6.20 10.59 17.73
N ALA A 437 -4.91 10.72 18.06
CA ALA A 437 -3.97 11.50 17.27
C ALA A 437 -3.81 10.95 15.84
N ILE A 438 -3.66 9.62 15.68
CA ILE A 438 -3.58 9.01 14.34
C ILE A 438 -4.89 9.23 13.57
N VAL A 439 -6.05 9.08 14.21
CA VAL A 439 -7.34 9.37 13.57
C VAL A 439 -7.44 10.84 13.17
N ALA A 440 -7.00 11.79 13.99
CA ALA A 440 -6.94 13.21 13.64
C ALA A 440 -6.08 13.43 12.38
N PHE A 441 -4.90 12.79 12.30
CA PHE A 441 -4.09 12.78 11.09
C PHE A 441 -4.86 12.22 9.88
N LEU A 442 -5.52 11.05 10.00
CA LEU A 442 -6.24 10.44 8.88
C LEU A 442 -7.35 11.33 8.33
N LYS A 443 -8.02 12.13 9.17
CA LYS A 443 -9.03 13.11 8.74
C LYS A 443 -8.44 14.25 7.89
N THR A 444 -7.16 14.57 8.09
CA THR A 444 -6.45 15.57 7.26
C THR A 444 -6.18 15.11 5.83
N LEU A 445 -6.46 13.84 5.52
CA LEU A 445 -6.29 13.22 4.21
C LEU A 445 -7.50 13.39 3.28
N THR A 446 -8.59 14.00 3.76
CA THR A 446 -9.75 14.37 2.94
C THR A 446 -9.38 15.53 2.02
N GLY A 447 -9.44 15.28 0.70
CA GLY A 447 -9.10 16.25 -0.33
C GLY A 447 -10.32 16.97 -0.91
N GLU A 448 -10.08 17.69 -2.00
CA GLU A 448 -11.08 18.46 -2.74
C GLU A 448 -11.22 17.88 -4.16
N HIS A 449 -12.43 17.58 -4.60
CA HIS A 449 -12.74 17.28 -6.00
C HIS A 449 -13.38 18.52 -6.64
N ASN A 450 -12.82 19.01 -7.75
CA ASN A 450 -13.28 20.25 -8.42
C ASN A 450 -13.39 21.47 -7.48
N GLY A 451 -12.48 21.55 -6.49
CA GLY A 451 -12.44 22.63 -5.49
C GLY A 451 -13.50 22.53 -4.40
N VAL A 452 -14.25 21.42 -4.34
CA VAL A 452 -15.22 21.13 -3.28
C VAL A 452 -14.64 20.01 -2.40
N PRO A 453 -14.58 20.17 -1.07
CA PRO A 453 -14.17 19.08 -0.18
C PRO A 453 -15.01 17.83 -0.41
N VAL A 454 -14.37 16.67 -0.46
CA VAL A 454 -15.08 15.40 -0.46
C VAL A 454 -15.84 15.26 0.85
N THR A 455 -17.11 14.86 0.76
CA THR A 455 -17.96 14.63 1.92
C THR A 455 -18.74 13.33 1.75
N THR A 456 -19.43 12.95 2.81
CA THR A 456 -20.43 11.88 2.82
C THR A 456 -21.73 12.46 3.33
N SER A 457 -22.80 12.34 2.53
CA SER A 457 -24.13 12.85 2.85
C SER A 457 -24.84 12.00 3.90
N ASN A 458 -24.53 10.70 3.95
CA ASN A 458 -25.03 9.76 4.93
C ASN A 458 -24.05 9.70 6.10
N SER A 459 -24.19 10.57 7.10
CA SER A 459 -23.34 10.43 8.28
C SER A 459 -23.68 9.11 9.01
N ARG A 460 -22.68 8.39 9.51
CA ARG A 460 -22.88 7.16 10.31
C ARG A 460 -23.95 7.35 11.40
N ASP A 461 -23.96 8.52 12.02
CA ASP A 461 -24.88 8.87 13.12
C ASP A 461 -26.35 8.97 12.63
N GLU A 462 -26.59 9.31 11.36
CA GLU A 462 -27.93 9.33 10.76
C GLU A 462 -28.46 7.92 10.44
N ILE A 463 -27.59 6.97 10.11
CA ILE A 463 -27.97 5.57 9.80
C ILE A 463 -28.14 4.72 11.07
N HIS A 464 -27.29 4.94 12.08
CA HIS A 464 -27.31 4.15 13.32
C HIS A 464 -28.10 4.79 14.48
N GLY A 465 -28.64 6.00 14.30
CA GLY A 465 -29.62 6.59 15.22
C GLY A 465 -29.12 6.74 16.66
N HIS A 466 -27.92 7.29 16.84
CA HIS A 466 -27.35 7.59 18.16
C HIS A 466 -27.63 9.01 18.64
#